data_AF-A0ABD1J0G5-F1
#
_entry.id   AF-A0ABD1J0G5-F1
#
_cell.length_a   1.000
_cell.length_b   1.000
_cell.length_c   1.000
_cell.angle_alpha   90.00
_cell.angle_beta   90.00
_cell.angle_gamma   90.00
#
_symmetry.space_group_name_H-M   'P 1'
#
loop_
_entity.id
_entity.type
_entity.pdbx_description
1 polymer ?
#
loop_
_entity_poly.entity_id
_entity_poly.type
_entity_poly.pdbx_seq_one_letter_code
_entity_poly.pdbx_strand_id
1 'polypeptide(L)'
;MSTVECIHSQKTEIAADSFVYLPVALKAGIMSQYPPLVRSSIGSTVSLYCQLTGIESSCYTIAWMKLHPRSGTLAVYTIKAVEDLGEKSCRADITYATTEDSGTYFCAVVDQDRLSIGNGTTVAVESDNTSSVEIALSVRRRNNSVAVLTCLVLGIHPSKARVFWVLDEGREESGHSELIWTNGSAPATVFTRNQVVVSLPEFALEQTYTCVVHYTHDRTLNRSLTLNDPQRICYTTASLPRMLAIVSTLLLQLLMVAMAQCFKKFKKRNRSVLFR
;
A
#
# COMPACT_ATOMS: atom_id res chain seq x y z
N MET A 1 -87.76 -65.56 -8.91
CA MET A 1 -86.84 -66.62 -8.45
C MET A 1 -85.48 -66.23 -8.97
N SER A 2 -84.77 -65.48 -8.13
CA SER A 2 -83.49 -64.85 -8.44
C SER A 2 -82.47 -65.44 -7.49
N THR A 3 -81.33 -65.89 -8.00
CA THR A 3 -80.05 -65.89 -7.27
C THR A 3 -78.93 -66.13 -8.29
N VAL A 4 -78.09 -65.12 -8.46
CA VAL A 4 -76.74 -65.26 -9.01
C VAL A 4 -75.79 -65.11 -7.83
N GLU A 5 -74.87 -66.07 -7.72
CA GLU A 5 -73.82 -66.17 -6.70
C GLU A 5 -72.77 -65.07 -6.85
N CYS A 6 -72.27 -64.56 -5.72
CA CYS A 6 -70.99 -63.87 -5.63
C CYS A 6 -70.09 -64.62 -4.65
N ILE A 7 -68.88 -64.94 -5.11
CA ILE A 7 -67.86 -65.75 -4.46
C ILE A 7 -67.17 -64.98 -3.31
N HIS A 8 -66.94 -65.72 -2.24
CA HIS A 8 -66.21 -65.38 -1.03
C HIS A 8 -64.70 -65.26 -1.30
N SER A 9 -64.01 -64.25 -0.78
CA SER A 9 -62.57 -64.36 -0.50
C SER A 9 -62.19 -63.56 0.73
N GLN A 10 -61.58 -64.28 1.67
CA GLN A 10 -61.27 -63.87 3.03
C GLN A 10 -60.07 -62.92 3.07
N LYS A 11 -60.14 -62.00 4.03
CA LYS A 11 -59.15 -60.97 4.34
C LYS A 11 -57.96 -61.60 5.06
N THR A 12 -56.80 -61.67 4.41
CA THR A 12 -55.55 -62.13 5.03
C THR A 12 -54.81 -60.94 5.65
N GLU A 13 -54.58 -61.01 6.96
CA GLU A 13 -53.70 -60.13 7.73
C GLU A 13 -52.25 -60.27 7.26
N ILE A 14 -51.59 -59.14 6.98
CA ILE A 14 -50.15 -59.09 6.72
C ILE A 14 -49.47 -58.75 8.05
N ALA A 15 -48.63 -59.66 8.52
CA ALA A 15 -47.81 -59.53 9.71
C ALA A 15 -46.85 -58.33 9.60
N ALA A 16 -46.73 -57.59 10.70
CA ALA A 16 -45.77 -56.49 10.83
C ALA A 16 -44.36 -57.06 10.97
N ASP A 17 -43.61 -57.10 9.86
CA ASP A 17 -42.17 -57.35 9.90
C ASP A 17 -41.47 -56.19 10.63
N SER A 18 -40.79 -56.56 11.71
CA SER A 18 -39.96 -55.66 12.50
C SER A 18 -38.69 -55.29 11.72
N PHE A 19 -38.77 -54.23 10.91
CA PHE A 19 -37.57 -53.57 10.39
C PHE A 19 -36.92 -52.79 11.53
N VAL A 20 -35.85 -53.37 12.10
CA VAL A 20 -34.91 -52.63 12.95
C VAL A 20 -34.19 -51.63 12.05
N TYR A 21 -34.70 -50.40 12.00
CA TYR A 21 -33.95 -49.26 11.46
C TYR A 21 -32.78 -48.98 12.42
N LEU A 22 -31.62 -49.56 12.14
CA LEU A 22 -30.37 -49.01 12.68
C LEU A 22 -30.24 -47.58 12.15
N PRO A 23 -30.12 -46.55 13.01
CA PRO A 23 -29.79 -45.24 12.53
C PRO A 23 -28.38 -45.32 11.95
N VAL A 24 -28.26 -45.34 10.63
CA VAL A 24 -26.99 -45.09 9.96
C VAL A 24 -26.64 -43.65 10.34
N ALA A 25 -25.69 -43.50 11.26
CA ALA A 25 -25.08 -42.21 11.51
C ALA A 25 -24.43 -41.79 10.20
N LEU A 26 -25.03 -40.82 9.49
CA LEU A 26 -24.40 -40.16 8.37
C LEU A 26 -23.12 -39.53 8.90
N LYS A 27 -21.99 -40.18 8.63
CA LYS A 27 -20.67 -39.63 8.93
C LYS A 27 -20.53 -38.36 8.10
N ALA A 28 -20.65 -37.20 8.74
CA ALA A 28 -20.47 -35.94 8.07
C ALA A 28 -19.00 -35.82 7.65
N GLY A 29 -18.77 -35.68 6.34
CA GLY A 29 -17.45 -35.36 5.82
C GLY A 29 -16.97 -34.00 6.31
N ILE A 30 -15.71 -33.90 6.70
CA ILE A 30 -15.07 -32.66 7.14
C ILE A 30 -13.80 -32.43 6.31
N MET A 31 -13.63 -31.20 5.85
CA MET A 31 -12.40 -30.72 5.19
C MET A 31 -11.62 -29.82 6.14
N SER A 32 -10.36 -30.14 6.37
CA SER A 32 -9.45 -29.32 7.17
C SER A 32 -8.21 -28.96 6.36
N GLN A 33 -7.88 -27.67 6.31
CA GLN A 33 -6.71 -27.14 5.62
C GLN A 33 -5.57 -26.84 6.58
N TYR A 34 -4.35 -27.04 6.09
CA TYR A 34 -3.14 -26.64 6.78
C TYR A 34 -2.07 -26.18 5.78
N PRO A 35 -1.13 -25.32 6.22
CA PRO A 35 -1.19 -24.55 7.47
C PRO A 35 -2.26 -23.43 7.41
N PRO A 36 -2.62 -22.79 8.52
CA PRO A 36 -3.56 -21.65 8.52
C PRO A 36 -2.94 -20.38 7.90
N LEU A 37 -1.62 -20.22 8.01
CA LEU A 37 -0.86 -19.10 7.45
C LEU A 37 0.47 -19.61 6.88
N VAL A 38 0.77 -19.24 5.64
CA VAL A 38 2.08 -19.40 5.00
C VAL A 38 2.66 -18.02 4.74
N ARG A 39 3.89 -17.77 5.20
CA ARG A 39 4.70 -16.62 4.78
C ARG A 39 5.82 -17.14 3.91
N SER A 40 6.00 -16.55 2.74
CA SER A 40 7.03 -16.99 1.79
C SER A 40 7.61 -15.82 1.00
N SER A 41 8.80 -15.99 0.44
CA SER A 41 9.43 -14.99 -0.42
C SER A 41 9.03 -15.15 -1.89
N ILE A 42 9.18 -14.10 -2.69
CA ILE A 42 8.95 -14.18 -4.16
C ILE A 42 9.80 -15.30 -4.78
N GLY A 43 9.22 -16.05 -5.71
CA GLY A 43 9.89 -17.11 -6.46
C GLY A 43 9.95 -18.45 -5.73
N SER A 44 9.54 -18.50 -4.47
CA SER A 44 9.42 -19.74 -3.71
C SER A 44 8.24 -20.62 -4.18
N THR A 45 8.22 -21.86 -3.69
CA THR A 45 7.07 -22.76 -3.84
C THR A 45 6.29 -22.81 -2.53
N VAL A 46 5.01 -22.48 -2.57
CA VAL A 46 4.10 -22.56 -1.42
C VAL A 46 3.21 -23.78 -1.53
N SER A 47 3.26 -24.66 -0.52
CA SER A 47 2.44 -25.86 -0.45
C SER A 47 1.23 -25.65 0.46
N LEU A 48 0.06 -25.95 -0.07
CA LEU A 48 -1.22 -25.92 0.61
C LEU A 48 -1.75 -27.34 0.74
N TYR A 49 -2.38 -27.65 1.86
CA TYR A 49 -2.88 -29.00 2.11
C TYR A 49 -4.33 -28.97 2.53
N CYS A 50 -5.06 -30.01 2.14
CA CYS A 50 -6.46 -30.20 2.42
C CYS A 50 -6.71 -31.67 2.77
N GLN A 51 -7.04 -31.92 4.04
CA GLN A 51 -7.30 -33.24 4.57
C GLN A 51 -8.79 -33.57 4.52
N LEU A 52 -9.10 -34.76 4.01
CA LEU A 52 -10.45 -35.25 3.78
C LEU A 52 -10.82 -36.30 4.86
N THR A 53 -11.61 -35.91 5.85
CA THR A 53 -12.07 -36.83 6.91
C THR A 53 -13.51 -37.25 6.64
N GLY A 54 -13.73 -38.54 6.36
CA GLY A 54 -15.08 -39.06 6.08
C GLY A 54 -15.65 -38.64 4.73
N ILE A 55 -14.79 -38.20 3.80
CA ILE A 55 -15.11 -37.88 2.41
C ILE A 55 -14.46 -38.94 1.52
N GLU A 56 -15.20 -39.46 0.54
CA GLU A 56 -14.74 -40.51 -0.40
C GLU A 56 -14.45 -39.95 -1.80
N SER A 57 -13.98 -38.71 -1.85
CA SER A 57 -13.54 -38.04 -3.06
C SER A 57 -12.03 -38.12 -3.25
N SER A 58 -11.59 -37.99 -4.50
CA SER A 58 -10.18 -37.93 -4.86
C SER A 58 -9.66 -36.49 -4.87
N CYS A 59 -8.34 -36.32 -4.79
CA CYS A 59 -7.71 -35.01 -4.92
C CYS A 59 -7.97 -34.34 -6.28
N TYR A 60 -8.21 -35.11 -7.35
CA TYR A 60 -8.49 -34.56 -8.68
C TYR A 60 -9.85 -33.82 -8.77
N THR A 61 -10.77 -34.09 -7.84
CA THR A 61 -12.07 -33.40 -7.77
C THR A 61 -12.05 -32.15 -6.89
N ILE A 62 -10.97 -31.92 -6.14
CA ILE A 62 -10.87 -30.77 -5.26
C ILE A 62 -10.61 -29.51 -6.09
N ALA A 63 -11.51 -28.55 -5.94
CA ALA A 63 -11.31 -27.20 -6.42
C ALA A 63 -10.61 -26.37 -5.34
N TRP A 64 -9.58 -25.64 -5.73
CA TRP A 64 -9.05 -24.56 -4.90
C TRP A 64 -9.66 -23.25 -5.36
N MET A 65 -10.01 -22.41 -4.41
CA MET A 65 -10.60 -21.10 -4.66
C MET A 65 -9.80 -20.06 -3.90
N LYS A 66 -9.61 -18.90 -4.52
CA LYS A 66 -8.93 -17.76 -3.92
C LYS A 66 -9.94 -16.66 -3.64
N LEU A 67 -9.97 -16.20 -2.39
CA LEU A 67 -10.71 -15.02 -2.00
C LEU A 67 -9.86 -13.78 -2.31
N HIS A 68 -10.37 -12.93 -3.19
CA HIS A 68 -9.71 -11.68 -3.51
C HIS A 68 -9.86 -10.69 -2.34
N PRO A 69 -8.76 -10.19 -1.73
CA PRO A 69 -8.82 -9.42 -0.48
C PRO A 69 -9.56 -8.09 -0.59
N ARG A 70 -9.61 -7.49 -1.79
CA ARG A 70 -10.29 -6.20 -2.05
C ARG A 70 -11.77 -6.32 -2.44
N SER A 71 -12.07 -7.10 -3.48
CA SER A 71 -13.42 -7.25 -4.01
C SER A 71 -14.29 -8.21 -3.20
N GLY A 72 -13.67 -9.03 -2.32
CA GLY A 72 -14.37 -10.11 -1.62
C GLY A 72 -14.87 -11.21 -2.56
N THR A 73 -14.47 -11.19 -3.84
CA THR A 73 -14.90 -12.18 -4.83
C THR A 73 -14.09 -13.46 -4.66
N LEU A 74 -14.80 -14.58 -4.60
CA LEU A 74 -14.21 -15.91 -4.61
C LEU A 74 -14.09 -16.39 -6.06
N ALA A 75 -12.88 -16.75 -6.49
CA ALA A 75 -12.63 -17.27 -7.82
C ALA A 75 -11.97 -18.64 -7.75
N VAL A 76 -12.31 -19.54 -8.67
CA VAL A 76 -11.61 -20.82 -8.81
C VAL A 76 -10.16 -20.53 -9.19
N TYR A 77 -9.23 -21.03 -8.38
CA TYR A 77 -7.80 -20.94 -8.59
C TYR A 77 -7.31 -22.24 -9.22
N THR A 78 -6.88 -22.17 -10.47
CA THR A 78 -6.40 -23.32 -11.24
C THR A 78 -5.05 -23.80 -10.74
N ILE A 79 -5.09 -24.70 -9.77
CA ILE A 79 -3.94 -25.43 -9.23
C ILE A 79 -4.31 -26.91 -9.16
N LYS A 80 -3.39 -27.78 -9.55
CA LYS A 80 -3.62 -29.22 -9.50
C LYS A 80 -3.40 -29.71 -8.08
N ALA A 81 -4.41 -30.36 -7.51
CA ALA A 81 -4.24 -31.07 -6.24
C ALA A 81 -3.72 -32.49 -6.52
N VAL A 82 -2.72 -32.91 -5.76
CA VAL A 82 -2.06 -34.21 -5.84
C VAL A 82 -2.23 -34.91 -4.50
N GLU A 83 -2.35 -36.24 -4.52
CA GLU A 83 -2.34 -37.03 -3.29
C GLU A 83 -1.00 -36.86 -2.57
N ASP A 84 -1.06 -36.50 -1.29
CA ASP A 84 0.10 -36.47 -0.42
C ASP A 84 0.31 -37.87 0.19
N LEU A 85 1.55 -38.17 0.62
CA LEU A 85 1.93 -39.50 1.13
C LEU A 85 1.24 -39.87 2.47
N GLY A 86 0.37 -39.01 3.00
CA GLY A 86 -0.42 -39.19 4.22
C GLY A 86 -1.91 -39.45 3.94
N GLU A 87 -2.54 -40.21 4.82
CA GLU A 87 -3.97 -40.58 4.83
C GLU A 87 -4.89 -39.46 4.29
N LYS A 88 -5.46 -39.69 3.09
CA LYS A 88 -6.41 -38.80 2.37
C LYS A 88 -6.12 -37.29 2.49
N SER A 89 -4.85 -36.89 2.36
CA SER A 89 -4.45 -35.49 2.29
C SER A 89 -4.14 -35.09 0.84
N CYS A 90 -4.66 -33.95 0.41
CA CYS A 90 -4.47 -33.42 -0.92
C CYS A 90 -3.62 -32.15 -0.87
N ARG A 91 -2.49 -32.19 -1.59
CA ARG A 91 -1.51 -31.12 -1.67
C ARG A 91 -1.67 -30.32 -2.96
N ALA A 92 -1.56 -29.01 -2.87
CA ALA A 92 -1.51 -28.09 -4.00
C ALA A 92 -0.30 -27.16 -3.85
N ASP A 93 0.51 -27.03 -4.91
CA ASP A 93 1.72 -26.21 -4.90
C ASP A 93 1.60 -24.98 -5.80
N ILE A 94 1.72 -23.79 -5.20
CA ILE A 94 1.90 -22.52 -5.91
C ILE A 94 3.39 -22.38 -6.20
N THR A 95 3.80 -22.65 -7.42
CA THR A 95 5.21 -22.54 -7.87
C THR A 95 5.52 -21.12 -8.34
N TYR A 96 6.75 -20.65 -8.11
CA TYR A 96 7.19 -19.30 -8.51
C TYR A 96 6.27 -18.20 -7.96
N ALA A 97 5.99 -18.27 -6.66
CA ALA A 97 5.02 -17.41 -6.01
C ALA A 97 5.33 -15.91 -6.20
N THR A 98 4.29 -15.13 -6.51
CA THR A 98 4.35 -13.68 -6.71
C THR A 98 3.55 -12.95 -5.62
N THR A 99 3.71 -11.63 -5.51
CA THR A 99 2.90 -10.84 -4.57
C THR A 99 1.40 -10.91 -4.87
N GLU A 100 1.03 -11.12 -6.13
CA GLU A 100 -0.35 -11.33 -6.56
C GLU A 100 -0.93 -12.63 -6.03
N ASP A 101 -0.10 -13.64 -5.73
CA ASP A 101 -0.52 -14.90 -5.10
C ASP A 101 -0.89 -14.73 -3.62
N SER A 102 -0.69 -13.56 -3.02
CA SER A 102 -1.17 -13.31 -1.67
C SER A 102 -2.71 -13.31 -1.59
N GLY A 103 -3.26 -13.94 -0.56
CA GLY A 103 -4.72 -14.07 -0.36
C GLY A 103 -5.10 -15.27 0.50
N THR A 104 -6.40 -15.48 0.69
CA THR A 104 -6.92 -16.65 1.42
C THR A 104 -7.45 -17.69 0.43
N TYR A 105 -6.95 -18.91 0.55
CA TYR A 105 -7.23 -20.04 -0.33
C TYR A 105 -8.11 -21.05 0.39
N PHE A 106 -9.18 -21.49 -0.25
CA PHE A 106 -10.12 -22.48 0.26
C PHE A 106 -10.12 -23.70 -0.66
N CYS A 107 -9.98 -24.91 -0.10
CA CYS A 107 -10.28 -26.13 -0.85
C CYS A 107 -11.78 -26.44 -0.72
N ALA A 108 -12.39 -26.93 -1.80
CA ALA A 108 -13.77 -27.38 -1.80
C ALA A 108 -13.96 -28.62 -2.67
N VAL A 109 -14.92 -29.45 -2.28
CA VAL A 109 -15.33 -30.64 -3.03
C VAL A 109 -16.83 -30.82 -2.91
N VAL A 110 -17.45 -31.37 -3.96
CA VAL A 110 -18.83 -31.83 -3.93
C VAL A 110 -18.79 -33.35 -3.83
N ASP A 111 -19.23 -33.88 -2.69
CA ASP A 111 -19.29 -35.32 -2.41
C ASP A 111 -20.74 -35.69 -2.09
N GLN A 112 -21.32 -36.66 -2.80
CA GLN A 112 -22.71 -37.10 -2.63
C GLN A 112 -23.71 -35.93 -2.53
N ASP A 113 -23.63 -34.98 -3.47
CA ASP A 113 -24.45 -33.75 -3.53
C ASP A 113 -24.27 -32.76 -2.36
N ARG A 114 -23.21 -32.91 -1.57
CA ARG A 114 -22.86 -32.01 -0.47
C ARG A 114 -21.59 -31.24 -0.77
N LEU A 115 -21.70 -29.90 -0.77
CA LEU A 115 -20.55 -29.02 -0.82
C LEU A 115 -19.85 -29.02 0.54
N SER A 116 -18.58 -29.42 0.54
CA SER A 116 -17.68 -29.28 1.69
C SER A 116 -16.61 -28.25 1.34
N ILE A 117 -16.30 -27.37 2.29
CA ILE A 117 -15.30 -26.30 2.12
C ILE A 117 -14.36 -26.36 3.33
N GLY A 118 -13.06 -26.26 3.09
CA GLY A 118 -12.06 -26.17 4.13
C GLY A 118 -12.10 -24.83 4.89
N ASN A 119 -11.39 -24.77 6.01
CA ASN A 119 -11.28 -23.59 6.87
C ASN A 119 -10.39 -22.47 6.29
N GLY A 120 -9.72 -22.70 5.17
CA GLY A 120 -8.90 -21.72 4.49
C GLY A 120 -7.44 -21.68 4.96
N THR A 121 -6.55 -21.34 4.03
CA THR A 121 -5.12 -21.06 4.26
C THR A 121 -4.81 -19.67 3.76
N THR A 122 -4.24 -18.81 4.60
CA THR A 122 -3.78 -17.48 4.19
C THR A 122 -2.34 -17.57 3.68
N VAL A 123 -2.10 -17.08 2.46
CA VAL A 123 -0.76 -17.00 1.86
C VAL A 123 -0.35 -15.54 1.82
N ALA A 124 0.83 -15.25 2.37
CA ALA A 124 1.48 -13.95 2.32
C ALA A 124 2.83 -14.09 1.61
N VAL A 125 2.90 -13.61 0.37
CA VAL A 125 4.15 -13.60 -0.41
C VAL A 125 4.81 -12.24 -0.25
N GLU A 126 5.98 -12.23 0.36
CA GLU A 126 6.76 -11.05 0.69
C GLU A 126 7.92 -10.91 -0.30
N SER A 127 8.20 -9.68 -0.75
CA SER A 127 9.43 -9.40 -1.48
C SER A 127 10.59 -9.25 -0.49
N ASP A 128 11.64 -10.09 -0.61
CA ASP A 128 12.91 -9.90 0.12
C ASP A 128 13.63 -8.61 -0.27
N ASN A 129 13.21 -8.01 -1.37
CA ASN A 129 13.68 -6.69 -1.75
C ASN A 129 13.12 -5.68 -0.76
N THR A 130 13.95 -5.34 0.23
CA THR A 130 14.05 -3.95 0.65
C THR A 130 14.32 -3.11 -0.61
N SER A 131 13.22 -2.60 -1.16
CA SER A 131 13.06 -1.15 -1.32
C SER A 131 13.83 -0.47 -2.46
N SER A 132 13.11 -0.04 -3.50
CA SER A 132 13.09 1.41 -3.77
C SER A 132 12.10 2.03 -2.80
N VAL A 133 12.48 2.14 -1.51
CA VAL A 133 11.63 2.82 -0.52
C VAL A 133 11.74 4.27 -0.91
N GLU A 134 10.61 4.79 -1.35
CA GLU A 134 10.51 6.18 -1.75
C GLU A 134 9.93 6.95 -0.58
N ILE A 135 10.68 7.93 -0.12
CA ILE A 135 10.23 8.90 0.86
C ILE A 135 9.87 10.17 0.08
N ALA A 136 8.60 10.56 0.07
CA ALA A 136 8.14 11.82 -0.51
C ALA A 136 7.71 12.78 0.61
N LEU A 137 8.22 14.01 0.57
CA LEU A 137 7.95 15.03 1.57
C LEU A 137 7.08 16.13 0.97
N SER A 138 6.10 16.62 1.72
CA SER A 138 5.32 17.80 1.34
C SER A 138 5.00 18.68 2.54
N VAL A 139 4.86 19.97 2.29
CA VAL A 139 4.53 20.98 3.30
C VAL A 139 3.28 21.72 2.87
N ARG A 140 2.28 21.76 3.74
CA ARG A 140 1.04 22.52 3.52
C ARG A 140 0.88 23.57 4.60
N ARG A 141 1.03 24.85 4.24
CA ARG A 141 0.73 25.98 5.12
C ARG A 141 -0.80 26.08 5.30
N ARG A 142 -1.29 26.05 6.54
CA ARG A 142 -2.73 26.14 6.85
C ARG A 142 -3.18 27.59 7.03
N ASN A 143 -2.33 28.40 7.69
CA ASN A 143 -2.50 29.82 7.91
C ASN A 143 -1.11 30.45 8.20
N ASN A 144 -1.07 31.72 8.63
CA ASN A 144 0.17 32.42 9.00
C ASN A 144 0.76 31.97 10.35
N SER A 145 0.18 30.98 11.03
CA SER A 145 0.65 30.47 12.32
C SER A 145 0.93 28.96 12.36
N VAL A 146 0.53 28.18 11.34
CA VAL A 146 0.56 26.71 11.35
C VAL A 146 0.88 26.15 9.96
N ALA A 147 1.78 25.16 9.93
CA ALA A 147 2.06 24.33 8.76
C ALA A 147 1.92 22.83 9.10
N VAL A 148 1.58 22.04 8.08
CA VAL A 148 1.48 20.58 8.17
C VAL A 148 2.58 19.97 7.32
N LEU A 149 3.47 19.23 7.97
CA LEU A 149 4.49 18.40 7.33
C LEU A 149 3.88 17.04 7.04
N THR A 150 4.08 16.52 5.83
CA THR A 150 3.60 15.19 5.45
C THR A 150 4.75 14.38 4.86
N CYS A 151 5.04 13.25 5.49
CA CYS A 151 5.99 12.25 5.01
C CYS A 151 5.21 11.06 4.47
N LEU A 152 5.43 10.75 3.20
CA LEU A 152 4.84 9.61 2.53
C LEU A 152 5.94 8.59 2.26
N VAL A 153 5.78 7.37 2.77
CA VAL A 153 6.75 6.28 2.63
C VAL A 153 6.10 5.17 1.82
N LEU A 154 6.70 4.83 0.68
CA LEU A 154 6.24 3.80 -0.24
C LEU A 154 7.18 2.59 -0.22
N GLY A 155 6.65 1.41 -0.53
CA GLY A 155 7.48 0.20 -0.72
C GLY A 155 7.90 -0.47 0.59
N ILE A 156 7.24 -0.15 1.71
CA ILE A 156 7.45 -0.81 3.00
C ILE A 156 6.15 -1.00 3.76
N HIS A 157 5.98 -2.17 4.37
CA HIS A 157 4.82 -2.47 5.20
C HIS A 157 4.94 -1.77 6.57
N PRO A 158 3.91 -1.07 7.09
CA PRO A 158 4.02 -0.27 8.32
C PRO A 158 4.36 -1.09 9.57
N SER A 159 4.03 -2.38 9.62
CA SER A 159 4.42 -3.24 10.74
C SER A 159 5.92 -3.53 10.82
N LYS A 160 6.70 -3.19 9.78
CA LYS A 160 8.14 -3.46 9.68
C LYS A 160 9.00 -2.21 9.89
N ALA A 161 8.40 -1.03 10.04
CA ALA A 161 9.13 0.21 10.22
C ALA A 161 8.38 1.23 11.08
N ARG A 162 9.12 1.94 11.93
CA ARG A 162 8.64 3.14 12.61
C ARG A 162 8.95 4.36 11.74
N VAL A 163 7.96 5.22 11.53
CA VAL A 163 8.11 6.48 10.79
C VAL A 163 7.84 7.63 11.75
N PHE A 164 8.80 8.55 11.87
CA PHE A 164 8.72 9.68 12.78
C PHE A 164 9.46 10.89 12.18
N TRP A 165 9.14 12.08 12.69
CA TRP A 165 9.86 13.31 12.34
C TRP A 165 10.89 13.63 13.41
N VAL A 166 12.06 14.05 12.96
CA VAL A 166 13.04 14.75 13.79
C VAL A 166 12.93 16.22 13.44
N LEU A 167 12.39 16.98 14.39
CA LEU A 167 12.35 18.44 14.37
C LEU A 167 13.66 18.97 14.98
N ASP A 168 13.81 20.29 14.99
CA ASP A 168 15.01 20.96 15.52
C ASP A 168 15.41 20.47 16.92
N GLU A 169 16.71 20.54 17.20
CA GLU A 169 17.35 20.08 18.44
C GLU A 169 17.14 18.58 18.77
N GLY A 170 16.67 17.78 17.81
CA GLY A 170 16.49 16.34 17.98
C GLY A 170 15.16 15.94 18.61
N ARG A 171 14.16 16.84 18.66
CA ARG A 171 12.82 16.50 19.14
C ARG A 171 12.16 15.53 18.16
N GLU A 172 11.84 14.32 18.65
CA GLU A 172 11.08 13.33 17.90
C GLU A 172 9.58 13.62 18.04
N GLU A 173 8.91 13.83 16.91
CA GLU A 173 7.45 13.96 16.83
C GLU A 173 6.90 12.85 15.96
N SER A 174 6.01 12.03 16.52
CA SER A 174 5.36 10.95 15.79
C SER A 174 3.96 11.40 15.39
N GLY A 175 3.75 11.56 14.08
CA GLY A 175 2.42 11.81 13.51
C GLY A 175 1.51 10.57 13.51
N HIS A 176 0.24 10.78 13.17
CA HIS A 176 -0.68 9.66 12.90
C HIS A 176 -0.26 8.95 11.60
N SER A 177 -0.26 7.61 11.61
CA SER A 177 0.13 6.77 10.47
C SER A 177 -1.10 6.08 9.88
N GLU A 178 -1.42 6.39 8.62
CA GLU A 178 -2.57 5.81 7.90
C GLU A 178 -2.12 4.79 6.84
N LEU A 179 -2.89 3.71 6.71
CA LEU A 179 -2.78 2.66 5.68
C LEU A 179 -3.80 2.95 4.58
N ILE A 180 -3.35 3.21 3.36
CA ILE A 180 -4.25 3.53 2.24
C ILE A 180 -3.89 2.67 1.02
N TRP A 181 -4.91 2.08 0.40
CA TRP A 181 -4.81 1.21 -0.76
C TRP A 181 -4.97 2.01 -2.06
N THR A 182 -3.92 2.15 -2.86
CA THR A 182 -4.01 2.77 -4.20
C THR A 182 -4.93 1.96 -5.12
N ASN A 183 -5.76 2.68 -5.88
CA ASN A 183 -6.72 2.10 -6.82
C ASN A 183 -6.02 1.89 -8.17
N GLY A 184 -6.07 0.68 -8.74
CA GLY A 184 -6.06 0.51 -10.19
C GLY A 184 -5.08 -0.49 -10.80
N SER A 185 -3.99 -0.88 -10.14
CA SER A 185 -3.08 -1.89 -10.69
C SER A 185 -2.46 -2.73 -9.58
N ALA A 186 -2.50 -4.06 -9.73
CA ALA A 186 -1.61 -4.93 -9.00
C ALA A 186 -0.16 -4.62 -9.42
N PRO A 187 0.83 -4.62 -8.51
CA PRO A 187 0.72 -4.96 -7.09
C PRO A 187 0.21 -3.80 -6.22
N ALA A 188 -0.50 -4.14 -5.14
CA ALA A 188 -0.94 -3.16 -4.13
C ALA A 188 0.26 -2.45 -3.50
N THR A 189 0.37 -1.12 -3.69
CA THR A 189 1.39 -0.33 -3.00
C THR A 189 0.86 0.08 -1.62
N VAL A 190 1.41 -0.55 -0.58
CA VAL A 190 1.20 -0.12 0.81
C VAL A 190 2.07 1.11 1.05
N PHE A 191 1.44 2.18 1.59
CA PHE A 191 2.17 3.38 1.97
C PHE A 191 1.86 3.80 3.40
N THR A 192 2.86 4.37 4.07
CA THR A 192 2.73 5.02 5.37
C THR A 192 2.69 6.52 5.17
N ARG A 193 1.63 7.18 5.62
CA ARG A 193 1.54 8.64 5.66
C ARG A 193 1.70 9.12 7.10
N ASN A 194 2.79 9.83 7.40
CA ASN A 194 3.05 10.42 8.72
C ASN A 194 2.93 11.94 8.65
N GLN A 195 1.97 12.52 9.40
CA GLN A 195 1.69 13.96 9.39
C GLN A 195 1.93 14.61 10.75
N VAL A 196 2.69 15.71 10.77
CA VAL A 196 2.96 16.50 11.97
C VAL A 196 2.56 17.96 11.72
N VAL A 197 1.99 18.58 12.75
CA VAL A 197 1.59 19.99 12.74
C VAL A 197 2.64 20.80 13.49
N VAL A 198 3.20 21.82 12.85
CA VAL A 198 4.23 22.69 13.42
C VAL A 198 3.75 24.14 13.47
N SER A 199 4.08 24.82 14.56
CA SER A 199 3.71 26.21 14.83
C SER A 199 4.73 27.19 14.21
N LEU A 200 4.30 28.37 13.75
CA LEU A 200 5.19 29.30 13.00
C LEU A 200 6.30 30.03 13.76
N PRO A 201 6.35 30.12 15.11
CA PRO A 201 7.61 30.50 15.77
C PRO A 201 8.66 29.35 15.74
N GLU A 202 8.23 28.10 15.60
CA GLU A 202 9.06 26.90 15.36
C GLU A 202 9.12 26.52 13.87
N PHE A 203 8.47 27.29 12.98
CA PHE A 203 8.55 27.12 11.53
C PHE A 203 9.54 28.15 11.00
N ALA A 204 10.79 28.02 11.42
CA ALA A 204 11.82 28.96 11.03
C ALA A 204 12.23 28.70 9.57
N LEU A 205 12.45 29.78 8.83
CA LEU A 205 13.24 29.74 7.60
C LEU A 205 14.63 29.18 7.94
N GLU A 206 15.22 28.41 7.03
CA GLU A 206 16.52 27.73 7.22
C GLU A 206 16.52 26.53 8.18
N GLN A 207 15.36 26.14 8.72
CA GLN A 207 15.24 24.95 9.57
C GLN A 207 15.08 23.67 8.72
N THR A 208 15.70 22.58 9.19
CA THR A 208 15.70 21.30 8.50
C THR A 208 14.74 20.33 9.19
N TYR A 209 13.78 19.83 8.43
CA TYR A 209 12.79 18.87 8.91
C TYR A 209 13.12 17.52 8.31
N THR A 210 13.37 16.52 9.14
CA THR A 210 13.80 15.19 8.67
C THR A 210 12.75 14.15 8.99
N CYS A 211 12.21 13.50 7.97
CA CYS A 211 11.42 12.29 8.16
C CYS A 211 12.37 11.09 8.24
N VAL A 212 12.22 10.27 9.27
CA VAL A 212 13.06 9.10 9.53
C VAL A 212 12.20 7.84 9.48
N VAL A 213 12.69 6.84 8.76
CA VAL A 213 12.12 5.50 8.62
C VAL A 213 13.12 4.52 9.24
N HIS A 214 12.80 4.00 10.40
CA HIS A 214 13.66 3.07 11.13
C HIS A 214 13.09 1.66 11.06
N TYR A 215 13.87 0.74 10.51
CA TYR A 215 13.51 -0.66 10.29
C TYR A 215 13.65 -1.46 11.58
N THR A 216 12.93 -2.57 11.68
CA THR A 216 13.15 -3.56 12.76
C THR A 216 14.51 -4.26 12.70
N HIS A 217 15.25 -4.13 11.58
CA HIS A 217 16.58 -4.70 11.37
C HIS A 217 17.70 -3.64 11.46
N ASP A 218 17.51 -2.57 12.24
CA ASP A 218 18.48 -1.46 12.49
C ASP A 218 18.94 -0.65 11.27
N ARG A 219 18.36 -0.87 10.08
CA ARG A 219 18.53 0.04 8.94
C ARG A 219 17.72 1.32 9.19
N THR A 220 18.27 2.47 8.83
CA THR A 220 17.57 3.76 8.90
C THR A 220 17.64 4.46 7.55
N LEU A 221 16.49 4.89 7.05
CA LEU A 221 16.39 5.80 5.90
C LEU A 221 15.85 7.13 6.38
N ASN A 222 16.31 8.22 5.79
CA ASN A 222 15.79 9.54 6.11
C ASN A 222 15.71 10.41 4.86
N ARG A 223 14.84 11.41 4.92
CA ARG A 223 14.78 12.47 3.92
C ARG A 223 14.51 13.79 4.61
N SER A 224 15.22 14.82 4.19
CA SER A 224 15.13 16.14 4.78
C SER A 224 14.56 17.17 3.82
N LEU A 225 13.85 18.14 4.38
CA LEU A 225 13.32 19.30 3.69
C LEU A 225 13.85 20.56 4.37
N THR A 226 14.39 21.48 3.56
CA THR A 226 14.71 22.85 3.95
C THR A 226 13.68 23.80 3.37
N LEU A 227 13.16 24.69 4.22
CA LEU A 227 12.21 25.72 3.79
C LEU A 227 12.97 26.98 3.40
N ASN A 228 13.07 27.20 2.09
CA ASN A 228 13.56 28.46 1.53
C ASN A 228 12.40 29.45 1.40
N ASP A 229 12.64 30.73 1.70
CA ASP A 229 11.67 31.80 1.49
C ASP A 229 11.58 32.17 0.00
N PRO A 230 10.50 31.81 -0.71
CA PRO A 230 10.35 32.17 -2.11
C PRO A 230 10.14 33.69 -2.30
N GLN A 231 9.64 34.40 -1.29
CA GLN A 231 9.46 35.85 -1.36
C GLN A 231 10.79 36.60 -1.29
N ARG A 232 11.73 36.18 -0.42
CA ARG A 232 13.10 36.75 -0.39
C ARG A 232 13.84 36.53 -1.70
N ILE A 233 13.73 35.35 -2.31
CA ILE A 233 14.43 35.06 -3.58
C ILE A 233 13.88 35.93 -4.71
N CYS A 234 12.56 36.13 -4.81
CA CYS A 234 11.98 37.07 -5.77
C CYS A 234 12.32 38.53 -5.46
N TYR A 235 12.33 38.94 -4.19
CA TYR A 235 12.66 40.32 -3.82
C TYR A 235 14.13 40.66 -4.08
N THR A 236 15.07 39.77 -3.76
CA THR A 236 16.51 40.01 -3.99
C THR A 236 16.86 39.97 -5.46
N THR A 237 16.32 39.02 -6.22
CA THR A 237 16.54 38.93 -7.69
C THR A 237 15.89 40.08 -8.45
N ALA A 238 14.74 40.61 -8.01
CA ALA A 238 14.08 41.75 -8.66
C ALA A 238 14.66 43.12 -8.26
N SER A 239 15.21 43.26 -7.05
CA SER A 239 15.71 44.55 -6.53
C SER A 239 17.14 44.87 -6.94
N LEU A 240 18.04 43.87 -7.02
CA LEU A 240 19.42 44.08 -7.46
C LEU A 240 19.54 44.78 -8.84
N PRO A 241 18.85 44.34 -9.90
CA PRO A 241 18.97 44.99 -11.21
C PRO A 241 18.41 46.41 -11.20
N ARG A 242 17.38 46.68 -10.39
CA ARG A 242 16.82 48.03 -10.23
C ARG A 242 17.80 48.99 -9.54
N MET A 243 18.48 48.53 -8.49
CA MET A 243 19.49 49.33 -7.79
C MET A 243 20.70 49.62 -8.69
N LEU A 244 21.17 48.63 -9.45
CA LEU A 244 22.28 48.83 -10.41
C LEU A 244 21.91 49.82 -11.52
N ALA A 245 20.68 49.77 -12.03
CA ALA A 245 20.20 50.73 -13.02
C ALA A 245 20.19 52.17 -12.47
N ILE A 246 19.69 52.38 -11.25
CA ILE A 246 19.67 53.71 -10.62
C ILE A 246 21.09 54.24 -10.45
N VAL A 247 22.02 53.42 -9.92
CA VAL A 247 23.42 53.83 -9.73
C VAL A 247 24.09 54.17 -11.07
N SER A 248 23.87 53.35 -12.11
CA SER A 248 24.39 53.62 -13.46
C SER A 248 23.86 54.94 -14.04
N THR A 249 22.56 55.22 -13.88
CA THR A 249 21.97 56.49 -14.35
C THR A 249 22.54 57.69 -13.61
N LEU A 250 22.73 57.61 -12.30
CA LEU A 250 23.33 58.70 -11.51
C LEU A 250 24.79 58.94 -11.91
N LEU A 251 25.58 57.88 -12.14
CA LEU A 251 26.95 57.99 -12.64
C LEU A 251 26.99 58.67 -14.02
N LEU A 252 26.10 58.30 -14.94
CA LEU A 252 25.98 58.93 -16.25
C LEU A 252 25.61 60.42 -16.13
N GLN A 253 24.68 60.78 -15.26
CA GLN A 253 24.31 62.18 -15.01
C GLN A 253 25.51 62.99 -14.47
N LEU A 254 26.26 62.43 -13.52
CA LEU A 254 27.46 63.08 -12.97
C LEU A 254 28.55 63.26 -14.03
N LEU A 255 28.77 62.27 -14.89
CA LEU A 255 29.71 62.36 -16.01
C LEU A 255 29.29 63.45 -17.02
N MET A 256 28.01 63.53 -17.35
CA MET A 256 27.49 64.57 -18.26
C MET A 256 27.67 65.97 -17.67
N VAL A 257 27.42 66.15 -16.37
CA VAL A 257 27.65 67.43 -15.67
C VAL A 257 29.14 67.79 -15.66
N ALA A 258 30.02 66.84 -15.34
CA ALA A 258 31.47 67.06 -15.36
C ALA A 258 31.97 67.45 -16.76
N MET A 259 31.51 66.74 -17.80
CA MET A 259 31.83 67.07 -19.19
C MET A 259 31.32 68.46 -19.58
N ALA A 260 30.08 68.82 -19.23
CA ALA A 260 29.54 70.15 -19.50
C ALA A 260 30.32 71.27 -18.79
N GLN A 261 30.75 71.04 -17.54
CA GLN A 261 31.62 71.97 -16.81
C GLN A 261 33.00 72.10 -17.47
N CYS A 262 33.60 71.00 -17.90
CA CYS A 262 34.86 70.99 -18.68
C CYS A 262 34.71 71.75 -20.01
N PHE A 263 33.63 71.52 -20.77
CA PHE A 263 33.35 72.24 -22.02
C PHE A 263 33.15 73.74 -21.79
N LYS A 264 32.41 74.14 -20.73
CA LYS A 264 32.27 75.56 -20.36
C LYS A 264 33.62 76.18 -20.00
N LYS A 265 34.47 75.47 -19.26
CA LYS A 265 35.82 75.92 -18.87
C LYS A 265 36.74 76.06 -20.10
N PHE A 266 36.69 75.10 -21.03
CA PHE A 266 37.42 75.13 -22.29
C PHE A 266 36.98 76.28 -23.19
N LYS A 267 35.66 76.49 -23.35
CA LYS A 267 35.09 77.60 -24.13
C LYS A 267 35.43 78.97 -23.54
N LYS A 268 35.44 79.09 -22.20
CA LYS A 268 35.88 80.31 -21.49
C LYS A 268 37.36 80.59 -21.73
N ARG A 269 38.22 79.54 -21.69
CA ARG A 269 39.66 79.63 -21.96
C ARG A 269 39.97 80.00 -23.43
N ASN A 270 39.24 79.48 -24.41
CA ASN A 270 39.40 79.88 -25.81
C ASN A 270 38.94 81.31 -26.09
N ARG A 271 37.88 81.81 -25.44
CA ARG A 271 37.46 83.21 -25.57
C ARG A 271 38.47 84.21 -25.01
N SER A 272 39.20 83.85 -23.94
CA SER A 272 40.26 84.70 -23.38
C SER A 272 41.54 84.73 -24.23
N VAL A 273 41.72 83.80 -25.19
CA VAL A 273 42.86 83.79 -26.12
C VAL A 273 42.55 84.59 -27.40
N LEU A 274 41.28 84.77 -27.75
CA LEU A 274 40.86 85.49 -28.97
C LEU A 274 40.70 87.01 -28.79
N PHE A 275 40.90 87.54 -27.57
CA PHE A 275 40.79 88.96 -27.21
C PHE A 275 42.11 89.54 -26.68
N ARG A 276 43.26 88.94 -27.04
CA ARG A 276 44.59 89.45 -26.70
C ARG A 276 45.44 89.59 -27.94
#